data_AF-A0A3M2EXI5-F1
#
_entry.id   AF-A0A3M2EXI5-F1
#
_cell.length_a   1.000
_cell.length_b   1.000
_cell.length_c   1.000
_cell.angle_alpha   90.00
_cell.angle_beta   90.00
_cell.angle_gamma   90.00
#
_symmetry.space_group_name_H-M   'P 1'
#
loop_
_entity.id
_entity.type
_entity.pdbx_description
1 polymer ?
#
loop_
_entity_poly.entity_id
_entity_poly.type
_entity_poly.pdbx_seq_one_letter_code
_entity_poly.pdbx_strand_id
1 'polypeptide(L)'
;MSKLFCSSSLLLIFVPLLLTLAAPAGATSVSLTQPPLSPATLTPADPDTAVLAFTITGAATDTLTGCTVTFSGLTLPSDFDTVALYIDANRDGIYSPATDVFLTNLVSVGGGLYSSGLLSYVMPSGSDSFLVIVNISDTAVSGDSFQSGIDINQVTTAVGGAGPGSAQFLPGFWIISVPSGGGGMVVKFTDATYSAPPGYISPDTGFIQLVDSSANMNAGLTETATVTVTNLFTGETETVILTEINVNADTFQGSFPISDLPADSIPQNGFLYAVGGDVIQVDRSAGLAIDTTTISSGGGPTVTFTDSTFAPAFSYSTPDTGYLEIIDPAA
;
A
#
# COMPACT_ATOMS: atom_id res chain seq x y z
N MET A 1 61.68 -30.32 -39.59
CA MET A 1 60.60 -29.79 -40.45
C MET A 1 59.32 -29.76 -39.64
N SER A 2 58.96 -28.57 -39.20
CA SER A 2 57.84 -28.28 -38.31
C SER A 2 56.51 -28.40 -39.06
N LYS A 3 55.50 -29.10 -38.51
CA LYS A 3 54.12 -29.02 -38.99
C LYS A 3 53.25 -28.42 -37.88
N LEU A 4 52.78 -27.21 -38.15
CA LEU A 4 51.76 -26.48 -37.38
C LEU A 4 50.46 -27.27 -37.36
N PHE A 5 49.90 -27.48 -36.16
CA PHE A 5 48.47 -27.74 -35.98
C PHE A 5 47.77 -26.38 -35.91
N CYS A 6 46.91 -26.08 -36.89
CA CYS A 6 45.95 -24.98 -36.81
C CYS A 6 44.61 -25.58 -36.36
N SER A 7 44.20 -25.26 -35.13
CA SER A 7 42.87 -25.56 -34.61
C SER A 7 41.95 -24.37 -34.93
N SER A 8 41.09 -24.51 -35.93
CA SER A 8 40.00 -23.56 -36.15
C SER A 8 38.80 -23.99 -35.30
N SER A 9 38.62 -23.32 -34.16
CA SER A 9 37.37 -23.35 -33.42
C SER A 9 36.30 -22.63 -34.24
N LEU A 10 35.38 -23.39 -34.84
CA LEU A 10 34.19 -22.87 -35.49
C LEU A 10 33.19 -22.44 -34.42
N LEU A 11 33.13 -21.14 -34.13
CA LEU A 11 32.12 -20.56 -33.26
C LEU A 11 30.77 -20.53 -34.02
N LEU A 12 29.89 -21.49 -33.75
CA LEU A 12 28.51 -21.45 -34.22
C LEU A 12 27.76 -20.35 -33.45
N ILE A 13 27.63 -19.17 -34.05
CA ILE A 13 26.72 -18.13 -33.55
C ILE A 13 25.30 -18.59 -33.90
N PHE A 14 24.56 -19.10 -32.91
CA PHE A 14 23.12 -19.29 -33.02
C PHE A 14 22.47 -17.90 -33.07
N VAL A 15 22.20 -17.41 -34.28
CA VAL A 15 21.23 -16.33 -34.49
C VAL A 15 19.86 -16.99 -34.46
N PRO A 16 18.97 -16.68 -33.49
CA PRO A 16 17.60 -17.18 -33.54
C PRO A 16 16.93 -16.56 -34.77
N LEU A 17 16.81 -17.35 -35.83
CA LEU A 17 15.96 -17.01 -36.97
C LEU A 17 14.51 -17.15 -36.50
N LEU A 18 13.88 -16.03 -36.19
CA LEU A 18 12.43 -15.96 -35.99
C LEU A 18 11.78 -16.31 -37.34
N LEU A 19 11.39 -17.57 -37.52
CA LEU A 19 10.64 -18.00 -38.69
C LEU A 19 9.17 -17.61 -38.46
N THR A 20 8.79 -16.41 -38.89
CA THR A 20 7.37 -16.03 -39.01
C THR A 20 6.76 -16.84 -40.14
N LEU A 21 6.09 -17.95 -39.81
CA LEU A 21 5.15 -18.57 -40.73
C LEU A 21 4.06 -17.53 -41.01
N ALA A 22 4.01 -17.02 -42.24
CA ALA A 22 2.88 -16.23 -42.69
C ALA A 22 1.61 -17.09 -42.53
N ALA A 23 0.68 -16.63 -41.69
CA ALA A 23 -0.63 -17.26 -41.57
C ALA A 23 -1.29 -17.32 -42.95
N PRO A 24 -2.03 -18.39 -43.29
CA PRO A 24 -2.74 -18.47 -44.56
C PRO A 24 -3.68 -17.28 -44.69
N ALA A 25 -3.71 -16.66 -45.88
CA ALA A 25 -4.54 -15.50 -46.17
C ALA A 25 -6.01 -15.78 -45.77
N GLY A 26 -6.49 -15.07 -44.74
CA GLY A 26 -7.82 -15.24 -44.15
C GLY A 26 -7.82 -15.69 -42.68
N ALA A 27 -6.70 -16.18 -42.15
CA ALA A 27 -6.51 -16.38 -40.71
C ALA A 27 -5.91 -15.10 -40.10
N THR A 28 -6.78 -14.21 -39.62
CA THR A 28 -6.41 -13.11 -38.75
C THR A 28 -5.68 -13.66 -37.52
N SER A 29 -4.43 -13.25 -37.33
CA SER A 29 -3.75 -13.46 -36.06
C SER A 29 -3.90 -12.19 -35.23
N VAL A 30 -4.56 -12.28 -34.07
CA VAL A 30 -4.40 -11.27 -33.03
C VAL A 30 -2.95 -11.34 -32.56
N SER A 31 -2.12 -10.42 -33.04
CA SER A 31 -0.75 -10.24 -32.58
C SER A 31 -0.73 -9.06 -31.63
N LEU A 32 -0.39 -9.35 -30.38
CA LEU A 32 -0.19 -8.34 -29.35
C LEU A 32 1.25 -7.87 -29.42
N THR A 33 1.46 -6.60 -29.76
CA THR A 33 2.72 -5.90 -29.53
C THR A 33 2.52 -5.00 -28.34
N GLN A 34 3.29 -5.23 -27.27
CA GLN A 34 3.24 -4.41 -26.07
C GLN A 34 4.19 -3.22 -26.25
N PRO A 35 3.72 -1.96 -26.27
CA PRO A 35 4.60 -0.82 -26.01
C PRO A 35 5.17 -0.96 -24.58
N PRO A 36 6.25 -0.24 -24.23
CA PRO A 36 7.02 -0.51 -23.03
C PRO A 36 6.31 0.04 -21.78
N LEU A 37 5.21 -0.59 -21.36
CA LEU A 37 4.79 -0.50 -19.98
C LEU A 37 5.77 -1.33 -19.15
N SER A 38 6.48 -0.68 -18.25
CA SER A 38 7.24 -1.37 -17.22
C SER A 38 6.33 -1.51 -16.01
N PRO A 39 6.09 -2.73 -15.51
CA PRO A 39 5.40 -2.89 -14.24
C PRO A 39 6.07 -2.05 -13.15
N ALA A 40 5.23 -1.45 -12.32
CA ALA A 40 5.62 -0.55 -11.26
C ALA A 40 4.77 -0.82 -10.01
N THR A 41 5.03 -0.03 -8.98
CA THR A 41 4.22 -0.02 -7.77
C THR A 41 2.92 0.73 -8.02
N LEU A 42 1.79 0.12 -7.64
CA LEU A 42 0.46 0.73 -7.67
C LEU A 42 0.04 1.09 -6.24
N THR A 43 -0.54 2.26 -6.03
CA THR A 43 -1.08 2.65 -4.73
C THR A 43 -2.60 2.81 -4.80
N PRO A 44 -3.36 2.40 -3.78
CA PRO A 44 -4.79 2.71 -3.72
C PRO A 44 -5.01 4.22 -3.71
N ALA A 45 -6.09 4.65 -4.38
CA ALA A 45 -6.37 6.05 -4.72
C ALA A 45 -5.45 6.71 -5.76
N ASP A 46 -4.51 5.97 -6.38
CA ASP A 46 -3.90 6.45 -7.62
C ASP A 46 -4.99 6.67 -8.69
N PRO A 47 -4.84 7.70 -9.54
CA PRO A 47 -5.70 7.81 -10.71
C PRO A 47 -5.57 6.55 -11.57
N ASP A 48 -6.65 6.21 -12.26
CA ASP A 48 -6.73 5.28 -13.38
C ASP A 48 -5.35 4.96 -14.01
N THR A 49 -4.82 3.76 -13.72
CA THR A 49 -3.47 3.36 -14.14
C THR A 49 -3.49 2.31 -15.23
N ALA A 50 -2.75 2.55 -16.32
CA ALA A 50 -2.55 1.54 -17.36
C ALA A 50 -1.64 0.41 -16.89
N VAL A 51 -2.19 -0.80 -16.86
CA VAL A 51 -1.46 -2.01 -16.45
C VAL A 51 -1.21 -2.97 -17.60
N LEU A 52 -1.79 -2.73 -18.77
CA LEU A 52 -1.52 -3.46 -19.99
C LEU A 52 -1.78 -2.56 -21.19
N ALA A 53 -0.88 -2.61 -22.17
CA ALA A 53 -1.03 -1.94 -23.45
C ALA A 53 -0.77 -2.96 -24.56
N PHE A 54 -1.60 -2.97 -25.59
CA PHE A 54 -1.47 -3.94 -26.67
C PHE A 54 -2.16 -3.48 -27.95
N THR A 55 -1.63 -3.94 -29.08
CA THR A 55 -2.27 -3.78 -30.39
C THR A 55 -3.05 -5.05 -30.75
N ILE A 56 -4.25 -4.92 -31.28
CA ILE A 56 -4.95 -6.01 -31.98
C ILE A 56 -4.74 -5.82 -33.48
N THR A 57 -4.49 -6.91 -34.20
CA THR A 57 -4.45 -6.92 -35.67
C THR A 57 -5.42 -7.97 -36.17
N GLY A 58 -6.20 -7.62 -37.20
CA GLY A 58 -7.15 -8.47 -37.87
C GLY A 58 -7.46 -8.05 -39.30
N ALA A 59 -8.60 -8.52 -39.81
CA ALA A 59 -9.00 -8.20 -41.18
C ALA A 59 -9.33 -6.71 -41.31
N ALA A 60 -9.21 -6.15 -42.51
CA ALA A 60 -9.64 -4.78 -42.74
C ALA A 60 -11.14 -4.64 -42.38
N THR A 61 -11.48 -3.64 -41.57
CA THR A 61 -12.84 -3.40 -41.04
C THR A 61 -13.41 -4.51 -40.14
N ASP A 62 -12.55 -5.33 -39.54
CA ASP A 62 -12.98 -6.35 -38.57
C ASP A 62 -13.50 -5.71 -37.27
N THR A 63 -14.38 -6.42 -36.58
CA THR A 63 -15.04 -5.94 -35.35
C THR A 63 -14.51 -6.73 -34.17
N LEU A 64 -13.99 -6.04 -33.16
CA LEU A 64 -13.68 -6.62 -31.85
C LEU A 64 -15.00 -7.00 -31.17
N THR A 65 -15.17 -8.28 -30.87
CA THR A 65 -16.40 -8.84 -30.27
C THR A 65 -16.22 -9.31 -28.84
N GLY A 66 -14.99 -9.62 -28.43
CA GLY A 66 -14.67 -9.98 -27.06
C GLY A 66 -13.21 -9.75 -26.70
N CYS A 67 -12.98 -9.43 -25.43
CA CYS A 67 -11.66 -9.25 -24.85
C CYS A 67 -11.66 -9.74 -23.42
N THR A 68 -10.78 -10.69 -23.11
CA THR A 68 -10.48 -11.16 -21.77
C THR A 68 -9.02 -10.89 -21.47
N VAL A 69 -8.76 -10.33 -20.29
CA VAL A 69 -7.42 -10.06 -19.78
C VAL A 69 -7.18 -10.93 -18.56
N THR A 70 -5.92 -11.31 -18.37
CA THR A 70 -5.47 -12.17 -17.27
C THR A 70 -4.58 -11.36 -16.33
N PHE A 71 -4.95 -11.34 -15.05
CA PHE A 71 -4.10 -10.90 -13.95
C PHE A 71 -3.68 -12.15 -13.16
N SER A 72 -2.44 -12.60 -13.37
CA SER A 72 -1.89 -13.80 -12.72
C SER A 72 -1.05 -13.41 -11.51
N GLY A 73 -1.45 -13.84 -10.32
CA GLY A 73 -0.73 -13.50 -9.09
C GLY A 73 -1.54 -13.73 -7.83
N LEU A 74 -1.20 -12.99 -6.78
CA LEU A 74 -1.81 -13.09 -5.46
C LEU A 74 -3.03 -12.19 -5.26
N THR A 75 -3.34 -11.32 -6.23
CA THR A 75 -4.49 -10.41 -6.14
C THR A 75 -5.82 -11.15 -6.20
N LEU A 76 -6.76 -10.75 -5.35
CA LEU A 76 -8.16 -11.12 -5.37
C LEU A 76 -8.97 -10.17 -6.28
N PRO A 77 -10.13 -10.63 -6.79
CA PRO A 77 -11.02 -9.74 -7.53
C PRO A 77 -11.48 -8.50 -6.76
N SER A 78 -11.51 -8.55 -5.44
CA SER A 78 -11.85 -7.43 -4.56
C SER A 78 -10.79 -6.32 -4.53
N ASP A 79 -9.56 -6.59 -4.99
CA ASP A 79 -8.47 -5.61 -4.93
C ASP A 79 -8.58 -4.54 -6.03
N PHE A 80 -9.54 -4.70 -6.93
CA PHE A 80 -9.81 -3.78 -8.03
C PHE A 80 -11.22 -3.21 -7.90
N ASP A 81 -11.34 -1.89 -7.80
CA ASP A 81 -12.62 -1.22 -7.87
C ASP A 81 -13.16 -1.25 -9.30
N THR A 82 -12.27 -1.01 -10.28
CA THR A 82 -12.61 -1.10 -11.69
C THR A 82 -11.46 -1.69 -12.51
N VAL A 83 -11.83 -2.43 -13.55
CA VAL A 83 -10.95 -2.85 -14.64
C VAL A 83 -11.64 -2.45 -15.94
N ALA A 84 -11.00 -1.64 -16.75
CA ALA A 84 -11.60 -1.05 -17.93
C ALA A 84 -10.69 -1.16 -19.16
N LEU A 85 -11.33 -1.32 -20.32
CA LEU A 85 -10.69 -1.33 -21.62
C LEU A 85 -10.86 0.04 -22.27
N TYR A 86 -9.77 0.61 -22.74
CA TYR A 86 -9.70 1.89 -23.44
C TYR A 86 -9.07 1.71 -24.82
N ILE A 87 -9.44 2.57 -25.76
CA ILE A 87 -8.78 2.74 -27.05
C ILE A 87 -7.64 3.74 -26.86
N ASP A 88 -6.42 3.31 -27.19
CA ASP A 88 -5.19 4.13 -27.20
C ASP A 88 -5.15 4.93 -28.49
N ALA A 89 -5.74 6.13 -28.47
CA ALA A 89 -6.06 6.87 -29.69
C ALA A 89 -4.80 7.47 -30.35
N ASN A 90 -3.79 7.80 -29.55
CA ASN A 90 -2.47 8.30 -29.96
C ASN A 90 -1.43 7.20 -30.18
N ARG A 91 -1.72 5.95 -29.78
CA ARG A 91 -0.89 4.75 -30.01
C ARG A 91 0.49 4.83 -29.36
N ASP A 92 0.58 5.47 -28.21
CA ASP A 92 1.84 5.61 -27.47
C ASP A 92 1.95 4.65 -26.28
N GLY A 93 0.88 3.91 -25.97
CA GLY A 93 0.85 2.97 -24.86
C GLY A 93 0.81 3.62 -23.48
N ILE A 94 0.53 4.92 -23.40
CA ILE A 94 0.47 5.70 -22.14
C ILE A 94 -0.94 6.24 -21.96
N TYR A 95 -1.55 5.94 -20.81
CA TYR A 95 -2.88 6.45 -20.52
C TYR A 95 -2.91 7.98 -20.42
N SER A 96 -3.75 8.56 -21.26
CA SER A 96 -3.98 9.99 -21.41
C SER A 96 -5.49 10.24 -21.38
N PRO A 97 -6.09 10.65 -20.24
CA PRO A 97 -7.56 10.74 -20.10
C PRO A 97 -8.20 11.78 -21.04
N ALA A 98 -7.42 12.70 -21.59
CA ALA A 98 -7.88 13.69 -22.58
C ALA A 98 -7.83 13.18 -24.03
N THR A 99 -7.12 12.07 -24.29
CA THR A 99 -6.83 11.53 -25.62
C THR A 99 -7.46 10.16 -25.81
N ASP A 100 -7.33 9.28 -24.82
CA ASP A 100 -7.82 7.90 -24.87
C ASP A 100 -9.31 7.82 -24.63
N VAL A 101 -9.93 6.82 -25.27
CA VAL A 101 -11.38 6.69 -25.31
C VAL A 101 -11.81 5.45 -24.54
N PHE A 102 -12.62 5.64 -23.51
CA PHE A 102 -13.23 4.53 -22.78
C PHE A 102 -14.07 3.66 -23.73
N LEU A 103 -13.83 2.35 -23.70
CA LEU A 103 -14.60 1.38 -24.50
C LEU A 103 -15.60 0.60 -23.65
N THR A 104 -15.15 -0.05 -22.57
CA THR A 104 -16.04 -0.81 -21.67
C THR A 104 -15.37 -1.11 -20.34
N ASN A 105 -16.16 -1.39 -19.30
CA ASN A 105 -15.67 -2.13 -18.14
C ASN A 105 -15.52 -3.61 -18.47
N LEU A 106 -14.50 -4.24 -17.89
CA LEU A 106 -14.28 -5.68 -17.90
C LEU A 106 -14.73 -6.25 -16.56
N VAL A 107 -15.52 -7.32 -16.59
CA VAL A 107 -16.10 -7.92 -15.38
C VAL A 107 -15.26 -9.12 -14.96
N SER A 108 -15.00 -9.26 -13.66
CA SER A 108 -14.32 -10.46 -13.15
C SER A 108 -15.15 -11.71 -13.45
N VAL A 109 -14.54 -12.70 -14.08
CA VAL A 109 -15.14 -14.03 -14.33
C VAL A 109 -14.51 -15.12 -13.46
N GLY A 110 -13.67 -14.73 -12.50
CA GLY A 110 -12.95 -15.62 -11.59
C GLY A 110 -11.56 -16.03 -12.09
N GLY A 111 -10.70 -16.52 -11.18
CA GLY A 111 -9.36 -17.00 -11.52
C GLY A 111 -8.41 -15.93 -12.06
N GLY A 112 -8.60 -14.66 -11.69
CA GLY A 112 -7.80 -13.53 -12.20
C GLY A 112 -8.18 -13.08 -13.61
N LEU A 113 -9.29 -13.57 -14.16
CA LEU A 113 -9.76 -13.20 -15.50
C LEU A 113 -10.80 -12.07 -15.44
N TYR A 114 -10.67 -11.10 -16.33
CA TYR A 114 -11.61 -10.00 -16.52
C TYR A 114 -12.03 -9.92 -17.98
N SER A 115 -13.34 -9.95 -18.25
CA SER A 115 -13.84 -10.16 -19.61
C SER A 115 -14.99 -9.22 -19.98
N SER A 116 -15.07 -8.91 -21.28
CA SER A 116 -16.27 -8.43 -21.94
C SER A 116 -16.47 -9.22 -23.24
N GLY A 117 -17.61 -9.88 -23.37
CA GLY A 117 -17.99 -10.70 -24.53
C GLY A 117 -19.02 -10.06 -25.47
N LEU A 118 -19.34 -8.78 -25.27
CA LEU A 118 -20.37 -8.06 -26.02
C LEU A 118 -19.81 -6.76 -26.62
N LEU A 119 -18.61 -6.84 -27.21
CA LEU A 119 -17.99 -5.70 -27.89
C LEU A 119 -18.53 -5.54 -29.31
N SER A 120 -18.56 -4.31 -29.80
CA SER A 120 -19.02 -3.96 -31.16
C SER A 120 -18.12 -2.93 -31.82
N TYR A 121 -16.84 -2.88 -31.41
CA TYR A 121 -15.88 -1.91 -31.90
C TYR A 121 -15.30 -2.31 -33.26
N VAL A 122 -15.53 -1.49 -34.29
CA VAL A 122 -14.99 -1.71 -35.64
C VAL A 122 -13.57 -1.14 -35.72
N MET A 123 -12.57 -1.98 -35.98
CA MET A 123 -11.17 -1.56 -36.12
C MET A 123 -10.96 -0.85 -37.47
N PRO A 124 -10.66 0.47 -37.49
CA PRO A 124 -10.69 1.27 -38.72
C PRO A 124 -9.73 0.78 -39.81
N SER A 125 -8.53 0.36 -39.42
CA SER A 125 -7.47 -0.13 -40.33
C SER A 125 -7.28 -1.64 -40.28
N GLY A 126 -8.19 -2.39 -39.65
CA GLY A 126 -7.94 -3.79 -39.30
C GLY A 126 -6.84 -3.96 -38.25
N SER A 127 -6.40 -2.89 -37.61
CA SER A 127 -5.50 -2.94 -36.46
C SER A 127 -5.71 -1.69 -35.62
N ASP A 128 -5.69 -1.84 -34.29
CA ASP A 128 -5.79 -0.72 -33.36
C ASP A 128 -5.10 -0.98 -32.02
N SER A 129 -4.84 0.08 -31.27
CA SER A 129 -4.16 0.04 -29.97
C SER A 129 -5.14 0.19 -28.81
N PHE A 130 -4.88 -0.52 -27.72
CA PHE A 130 -5.76 -0.60 -26.55
C PHE A 130 -4.95 -0.54 -25.25
N LEU A 131 -5.59 -0.03 -24.20
CA LEU A 131 -5.09 -0.02 -22.82
C LEU A 131 -6.06 -0.76 -21.90
N VAL A 132 -5.52 -1.45 -20.91
CA VAL A 132 -6.26 -1.91 -19.73
C VAL A 132 -5.91 -0.98 -18.59
N ILE A 133 -6.92 -0.30 -18.09
CA ILE A 133 -6.83 0.63 -16.98
C ILE A 133 -7.45 -0.04 -15.75
N VAL A 134 -6.77 0.07 -14.61
CA VAL A 134 -7.30 -0.39 -13.33
C VAL A 134 -7.39 0.76 -12.35
N ASN A 135 -8.37 0.64 -11.47
CA ASN A 135 -8.45 1.40 -10.23
C ASN A 135 -8.33 0.41 -9.06
N ILE A 136 -7.33 0.60 -8.21
CA ILE A 136 -7.04 -0.31 -7.09
C ILE A 136 -7.94 0.06 -5.92
N SER A 137 -8.63 -0.94 -5.37
CA SER A 137 -9.52 -0.77 -4.23
C SER A 137 -8.77 -0.27 -2.99
N ASP A 138 -9.42 0.55 -2.19
CA ASP A 138 -8.93 0.96 -0.86
C ASP A 138 -8.82 -0.24 0.11
N THR A 139 -9.49 -1.35 -0.20
CA THR A 139 -9.40 -2.61 0.53
C THR A 139 -8.26 -3.53 0.07
N ALA A 140 -7.53 -3.18 -0.99
CA ALA A 140 -6.43 -4.01 -1.52
C ALA A 140 -5.28 -4.13 -0.52
N VAL A 141 -4.69 -5.34 -0.41
CA VAL A 141 -3.65 -5.63 0.58
C VAL A 141 -2.26 -5.23 0.06
N SER A 142 -1.43 -4.64 0.94
CA SER A 142 -0.02 -4.35 0.60
C SER A 142 0.76 -5.62 0.30
N GLY A 143 1.58 -5.56 -0.74
CA GLY A 143 2.44 -6.67 -1.16
C GLY A 143 1.75 -7.66 -2.09
N ASP A 144 0.43 -7.55 -2.31
CA ASP A 144 -0.21 -8.28 -3.38
C ASP A 144 0.41 -7.88 -4.72
N SER A 145 0.54 -8.87 -5.59
CA SER A 145 1.20 -8.68 -6.86
C SER A 145 0.52 -9.48 -7.95
N PHE A 146 0.55 -8.93 -9.16
CA PHE A 146 0.00 -9.58 -10.34
C PHE A 146 0.80 -9.26 -11.59
N GLN A 147 0.87 -10.24 -12.47
CA GLN A 147 1.36 -10.09 -13.83
C GLN A 147 0.15 -9.92 -14.75
N SER A 148 0.17 -8.87 -15.56
CA SER A 148 -0.88 -8.62 -16.55
C SER A 148 -0.55 -9.23 -17.90
N GLY A 149 -1.58 -9.73 -18.58
CA GLY A 149 -1.44 -10.32 -19.90
C GLY A 149 -2.76 -10.71 -20.52
N ILE A 150 -2.66 -11.43 -21.64
CA ILE A 150 -3.77 -12.00 -22.39
C ILE A 150 -3.39 -13.44 -22.72
N ASP A 151 -4.20 -14.38 -22.24
CA ASP A 151 -4.01 -15.80 -22.53
C ASP A 151 -4.39 -16.17 -23.97
N ILE A 152 -4.07 -17.41 -24.36
CA ILE A 152 -4.41 -17.95 -25.68
C ILE A 152 -5.91 -17.82 -25.97
N ASN A 153 -6.24 -17.33 -27.18
CA ASN A 153 -7.62 -17.19 -27.68
C ASN A 153 -8.57 -16.32 -26.84
N GLN A 154 -8.05 -15.39 -26.03
CA GLN A 154 -8.85 -14.53 -25.15
C GLN A 154 -9.34 -13.23 -25.78
N VAL A 155 -8.94 -12.92 -27.02
CA VAL A 155 -9.44 -11.81 -27.81
C VAL A 155 -10.13 -12.35 -29.04
N THR A 156 -11.39 -11.97 -29.26
CA THR A 156 -12.20 -12.45 -30.38
C THR A 156 -12.64 -11.31 -31.29
N THR A 157 -12.60 -11.57 -32.59
CA THR A 157 -13.04 -10.67 -33.64
C THR A 157 -14.09 -11.35 -34.51
N ALA A 158 -14.93 -10.57 -35.20
CA ALA A 158 -16.06 -11.09 -35.96
C ALA A 158 -15.62 -11.93 -37.17
N VAL A 159 -14.61 -11.47 -37.90
CA VAL A 159 -14.09 -12.16 -39.09
C VAL A 159 -12.84 -12.96 -38.73
N GLY A 160 -11.99 -12.40 -37.87
CA GLY A 160 -10.67 -12.94 -37.60
C GLY A 160 -10.57 -14.11 -36.63
N GLY A 161 -11.66 -14.47 -35.96
CA GLY A 161 -11.65 -15.53 -34.96
C GLY A 161 -10.98 -15.08 -33.65
N ALA A 162 -10.25 -15.99 -33.00
CA ALA A 162 -9.67 -15.78 -31.68
C ALA A 162 -8.14 -15.74 -31.72
N GLY A 163 -7.54 -14.93 -30.85
CA GLY A 163 -6.11 -14.98 -30.53
C GLY A 163 -5.82 -14.33 -29.17
N PRO A 164 -4.55 -14.15 -28.79
CA PRO A 164 -3.33 -14.57 -29.50
C PRO A 164 -3.18 -16.10 -29.58
N GLY A 165 -2.31 -16.58 -30.48
CA GLY A 165 -2.02 -18.02 -30.65
C GLY A 165 -1.13 -18.62 -29.54
N SER A 166 -0.54 -17.78 -28.69
CA SER A 166 0.15 -18.14 -27.47
C SER A 166 -0.07 -17.03 -26.44
N ALA A 167 -0.08 -17.36 -25.16
CA ALA A 167 -0.26 -16.37 -24.10
C ALA A 167 0.84 -15.29 -24.16
N GLN A 168 0.46 -14.04 -23.92
CA GLN A 168 1.32 -12.86 -23.95
C GLN A 168 1.20 -12.13 -22.61
N PHE A 169 2.30 -12.05 -21.86
CA PHE A 169 2.35 -11.40 -20.56
C PHE A 169 3.40 -10.30 -20.55
N LEU A 170 3.12 -9.20 -19.84
CA LEU A 170 4.13 -8.20 -19.57
C LEU A 170 5.27 -8.81 -18.74
N PRO A 171 6.53 -8.45 -19.01
CA PRO A 171 7.65 -8.90 -18.19
C PRO A 171 7.59 -8.22 -16.81
N GLY A 172 7.56 -9.01 -15.74
CA GLY A 172 7.55 -8.51 -14.36
C GLY A 172 6.17 -8.59 -13.69
N PHE A 173 6.06 -7.96 -12.53
CA PHE A 173 4.86 -7.95 -11.70
C PHE A 173 4.55 -6.51 -11.29
N TRP A 174 3.26 -6.16 -11.33
CA TRP A 174 2.73 -5.03 -10.59
C TRP A 174 2.72 -5.40 -9.12
N ILE A 175 3.11 -4.46 -8.27
CA ILE A 175 3.08 -4.65 -6.83
C ILE A 175 2.13 -3.59 -6.28
N ILE A 176 1.09 -4.04 -5.60
CA ILE A 176 0.24 -3.16 -4.82
C ILE A 176 1.05 -2.78 -3.58
N SER A 177 1.38 -1.50 -3.47
CA SER A 177 1.91 -0.93 -2.25
C SER A 177 0.85 0.03 -1.75
N VAL A 178 0.10 -0.39 -0.74
CA VAL A 178 -0.37 0.64 0.19
C VAL A 178 0.88 1.13 0.91
N PRO A 179 1.29 2.42 0.79
CA PRO A 179 2.14 2.98 1.84
C PRO A 179 1.47 2.63 3.16
N SER A 180 2.23 2.16 4.15
CA SER A 180 1.76 1.54 5.40
C SER A 180 0.72 2.39 6.19
N GLY A 181 -0.51 2.46 5.69
CA GLY A 181 -1.54 3.46 6.01
C GLY A 181 -2.37 3.91 4.79
N GLY A 182 -2.89 2.96 4.00
CA GLY A 182 -3.67 3.22 2.79
C GLY A 182 -4.77 4.27 2.99
N GLY A 183 -4.76 5.33 2.18
CA GLY A 183 -5.63 6.50 2.34
C GLY A 183 -5.12 7.55 3.33
N GLY A 184 -3.82 7.86 3.35
CA GLY A 184 -3.28 8.91 4.24
C GLY A 184 -3.57 8.68 5.72
N MET A 185 -3.84 7.42 6.10
CA MET A 185 -4.22 7.08 7.46
C MET A 185 -2.96 7.06 8.32
N VAL A 186 -2.80 8.08 9.16
CA VAL A 186 -1.60 8.25 10.01
C VAL A 186 -2.06 8.49 11.42
N VAL A 187 -1.71 7.58 12.33
CA VAL A 187 -1.87 7.76 13.76
C VAL A 187 -0.55 8.16 14.39
N LYS A 188 -0.57 9.09 15.34
CA LYS A 188 0.60 9.56 16.08
C LYS A 188 0.27 9.79 17.54
N PHE A 189 1.20 9.43 18.41
CA PHE A 189 1.27 10.04 19.72
C PHE A 189 1.71 11.50 19.60
N THR A 190 1.14 12.35 20.45
CA THR A 190 1.36 13.80 20.44
C THR A 190 1.44 14.36 21.86
N ASP A 191 1.88 15.61 22.03
CA ASP A 191 1.64 16.36 23.26
C ASP A 191 0.28 17.08 23.22
N ALA A 192 -0.03 17.83 24.27
CA ALA A 192 -1.28 18.61 24.36
C ALA A 192 -1.42 19.70 23.27
N THR A 193 -0.34 20.02 22.55
CA THR A 193 -0.32 20.96 21.41
C THR A 193 -0.37 20.24 20.06
N TYR A 194 -0.53 18.92 20.07
CA TYR A 194 -0.52 18.03 18.92
C TYR A 194 0.81 18.01 18.14
N SER A 195 1.92 18.24 18.84
CA SER A 195 3.28 18.06 18.33
C SER A 195 3.86 16.71 18.77
N ALA A 196 4.91 16.21 18.12
CA ALA A 196 5.54 14.95 18.51
C ALA A 196 6.09 15.03 19.95
N PRO A 197 5.71 14.11 20.87
CA PRO A 197 6.14 14.17 22.25
C PRO A 197 7.54 13.54 22.36
N PRO A 198 8.38 13.98 23.30
CA PRO A 198 9.64 13.30 23.61
C PRO A 198 9.43 11.93 24.29
N GLY A 199 8.18 11.58 24.61
CA GLY A 199 7.75 10.43 25.41
C GLY A 199 6.64 10.88 26.37
N TYR A 200 6.02 9.93 27.06
CA TYR A 200 5.11 10.23 28.18
C TYR A 200 5.76 9.89 29.50
N ILE A 201 5.32 10.52 30.58
CA ILE A 201 5.62 10.08 31.95
C ILE A 201 4.42 9.31 32.51
N SER A 202 4.58 8.66 33.66
CA SER A 202 3.45 8.03 34.36
C SER A 202 3.44 8.49 35.82
N PRO A 203 2.28 8.86 36.40
CA PRO A 203 0.98 9.03 35.71
C PRO A 203 0.97 10.30 34.84
N ASP A 204 0.20 10.29 33.74
CA ASP A 204 0.11 11.41 32.78
C ASP A 204 -1.15 11.29 31.91
N THR A 205 -1.33 12.21 30.96
CA THR A 205 -2.33 12.13 29.90
C THR A 205 -1.64 11.96 28.54
N GLY A 206 -1.95 10.86 27.86
CA GLY A 206 -1.54 10.65 26.47
C GLY A 206 -2.44 11.38 25.49
N PHE A 207 -1.87 11.91 24.39
CA PHE A 207 -2.62 12.56 23.30
C PHE A 207 -2.39 11.84 21.97
N ILE A 208 -3.45 11.73 21.18
CA ILE A 208 -3.41 11.04 19.89
C ILE A 208 -3.95 11.97 18.81
N GLN A 209 -3.25 12.00 17.68
CA GLN A 209 -3.76 12.54 16.43
C GLN A 209 -3.88 11.41 15.41
N LEU A 210 -5.03 11.33 14.76
CA LEU A 210 -5.29 10.45 13.63
C LEU A 210 -5.62 11.33 12.42
N VAL A 211 -4.96 11.13 11.30
CA VAL A 211 -5.43 11.55 9.99
C VAL A 211 -6.05 10.32 9.36
N ASP A 212 -7.32 10.36 8.95
CA ASP A 212 -8.07 9.25 8.37
C ASP A 212 -9.24 9.80 7.53
N SER A 213 -9.03 10.01 6.23
CA SER A 213 -10.08 10.54 5.34
C SER A 213 -11.24 9.56 5.15
N SER A 214 -11.03 8.27 5.40
CA SER A 214 -12.09 7.25 5.29
C SER A 214 -13.09 7.34 6.44
N ALA A 215 -12.69 7.91 7.58
CA ALA A 215 -13.54 8.13 8.74
C ALA A 215 -14.39 9.41 8.64
N ASN A 216 -14.05 10.34 7.74
CA ASN A 216 -14.83 11.56 7.45
C ASN A 216 -15.86 11.27 6.34
N MET A 217 -16.96 10.62 6.71
CA MET A 217 -18.00 10.15 5.78
C MET A 217 -19.08 11.21 5.50
N ASN A 218 -19.21 12.25 6.33
CA ASN A 218 -20.27 13.24 6.25
C ASN A 218 -19.77 14.67 6.47
N ALA A 219 -19.57 15.36 5.34
CA ALA A 219 -19.11 16.74 5.29
C ALA A 219 -19.99 17.79 6.01
N GLY A 220 -21.17 17.42 6.53
CA GLY A 220 -22.07 18.29 7.27
C GLY A 220 -22.00 18.16 8.79
N LEU A 221 -21.27 17.18 9.33
CA LEU A 221 -21.18 16.91 10.76
C LEU A 221 -19.72 16.75 11.19
N THR A 222 -19.49 16.92 12.50
CA THR A 222 -18.24 16.48 13.14
C THR A 222 -18.39 15.01 13.46
N GLU A 223 -17.44 14.20 13.01
CA GLU A 223 -17.46 12.75 13.19
C GLU A 223 -16.47 12.27 14.26
N THR A 224 -16.52 10.97 14.53
CA THR A 224 -15.64 10.33 15.52
C THR A 224 -15.01 9.07 14.95
N ALA A 225 -13.76 8.82 15.33
CA ALA A 225 -13.03 7.60 15.01
C ALA A 225 -12.58 6.91 16.31
N THR A 226 -12.27 5.62 16.25
CA THR A 226 -11.73 4.88 17.40
C THR A 226 -10.35 4.33 17.11
N VAL A 227 -9.50 4.31 18.12
CA VAL A 227 -8.18 3.68 18.11
C VAL A 227 -8.02 2.80 19.34
N THR A 228 -7.11 1.83 19.26
CA THR A 228 -6.75 0.98 20.41
C THR A 228 -5.34 1.32 20.85
N VAL A 229 -5.17 1.65 22.13
CA VAL A 229 -3.86 1.82 22.75
C VAL A 229 -3.53 0.57 23.53
N THR A 230 -2.32 0.05 23.36
CA THR A 230 -1.83 -1.17 24.00
C THR A 230 -0.54 -0.89 24.76
N ASN A 231 -0.46 -1.32 26.02
CA ASN A 231 0.84 -1.46 26.67
C ASN A 231 1.45 -2.80 26.21
N LEU A 232 2.55 -2.76 25.47
CA LEU A 232 3.17 -3.94 24.88
C LEU A 232 3.83 -4.86 25.92
N PHE A 233 4.10 -4.35 27.13
CA PHE A 233 4.65 -5.15 28.22
C PHE A 233 3.58 -5.96 28.95
N THR A 234 2.46 -5.32 29.32
CA THR A 234 1.36 -5.97 30.06
C THR A 234 0.32 -6.64 29.16
N GLY A 235 0.23 -6.22 27.89
CA GLY A 235 -0.80 -6.65 26.93
C GLY A 235 -2.16 -5.99 27.15
N GLU A 236 -2.24 -5.01 28.05
CA GLU A 236 -3.44 -4.27 28.36
C GLU A 236 -3.86 -3.34 27.22
N THR A 237 -5.16 -3.17 27.03
CA THR A 237 -5.71 -2.38 25.92
C THR A 237 -6.82 -1.44 26.36
N GLU A 238 -6.77 -0.22 25.84
CA GLU A 238 -7.80 0.82 26.01
C GLU A 238 -8.31 1.31 24.65
N THR A 239 -9.63 1.52 24.55
CA THR A 239 -10.24 2.14 23.37
C THR A 239 -10.32 3.65 23.57
N VAL A 240 -9.75 4.41 22.64
CA VAL A 240 -9.81 5.88 22.66
C VAL A 240 -10.71 6.35 21.53
N ILE A 241 -11.70 7.19 21.87
CA ILE A 241 -12.57 7.86 20.91
C ILE A 241 -11.90 9.20 20.54
N LEU A 242 -11.64 9.38 19.26
CA LEU A 242 -11.09 10.60 18.69
C LEU A 242 -12.23 11.37 18.01
N THR A 243 -12.21 12.70 18.12
CA THR A 243 -13.20 13.59 17.50
C THR A 243 -12.54 14.41 16.41
N GLU A 244 -13.22 14.63 15.29
CA GLU A 244 -12.71 15.53 14.26
C GLU A 244 -12.46 16.93 14.83
N ILE A 245 -11.37 17.55 14.37
CA ILE A 245 -11.01 18.90 14.83
C ILE A 245 -11.99 19.98 14.33
N ASN A 246 -12.71 19.71 13.25
CA ASN A 246 -13.76 20.53 12.64
C ASN A 246 -14.67 19.66 11.78
N VAL A 247 -15.85 20.17 11.41
CA VAL A 247 -16.71 19.52 10.40
C VAL A 247 -15.93 19.29 9.11
N ASN A 248 -16.03 18.08 8.55
CA ASN A 248 -15.37 17.69 7.30
C ASN A 248 -13.85 17.82 7.35
N ALA A 249 -13.23 17.51 8.49
CA ALA A 249 -11.79 17.47 8.63
C ALA A 249 -11.32 16.02 8.73
N ASP A 250 -10.39 15.62 7.87
CA ASP A 250 -9.79 14.28 7.90
C ASP A 250 -8.90 14.04 9.14
N THR A 251 -8.85 14.98 10.09
CA THR A 251 -8.01 14.92 11.29
C THR A 251 -8.87 14.81 12.55
N PHE A 252 -8.59 13.78 13.33
CA PHE A 252 -9.24 13.43 14.58
C PHE A 252 -8.24 13.51 15.73
N GLN A 253 -8.70 13.99 16.88
CA GLN A 253 -7.88 14.17 18.06
C GLN A 253 -8.58 13.65 19.31
N GLY A 254 -7.79 13.16 20.26
CA GLY A 254 -8.28 12.68 21.55
C GLY A 254 -7.16 12.43 22.53
N SER A 255 -7.53 12.01 23.73
CA SER A 255 -6.60 11.77 24.84
C SER A 255 -7.05 10.59 25.68
N PHE A 256 -6.12 10.01 26.43
CA PHE A 256 -6.37 8.91 27.35
C PHE A 256 -5.50 9.06 28.60
N PRO A 257 -5.98 8.66 29.79
CA PRO A 257 -5.18 8.75 31.00
C PRO A 257 -4.24 7.55 31.12
N ILE A 258 -3.01 7.82 31.59
CA ILE A 258 -1.98 6.83 31.91
C ILE A 258 -1.89 6.74 33.42
N SER A 259 -1.97 5.52 33.95
CA SER A 259 -1.89 5.22 35.39
C SER A 259 -0.63 4.41 35.73
N ASP A 260 -0.08 4.65 36.91
CA ASP A 260 0.97 3.83 37.53
C ASP A 260 0.42 2.93 38.65
N LEU A 261 -0.90 2.92 38.87
CA LEU A 261 -1.53 2.07 39.87
C LEU A 261 -1.75 0.67 39.32
N PRO A 262 -1.16 -0.40 39.91
CA PRO A 262 -1.32 -1.75 39.41
C PRO A 262 -2.78 -2.27 39.40
N ALA A 263 -3.66 -1.65 40.21
CA ALA A 263 -5.08 -1.96 40.23
C ALA A 263 -5.80 -1.55 38.93
N ASP A 264 -5.21 -0.61 38.18
CA ASP A 264 -5.75 -0.12 36.92
C ASP A 264 -5.33 -0.98 35.72
N SER A 265 -4.55 -2.06 35.93
CA SER A 265 -4.16 -2.96 34.85
C SER A 265 -5.29 -3.91 34.43
N ILE A 266 -6.38 -3.34 33.95
CA ILE A 266 -7.61 -4.01 33.56
C ILE A 266 -8.06 -3.39 32.23
N PRO A 267 -8.11 -4.15 31.12
CA PRO A 267 -8.52 -3.61 29.83
C PRO A 267 -9.92 -2.97 29.86
N GLN A 268 -10.06 -1.87 29.10
CA GLN A 268 -11.29 -1.10 28.91
C GLN A 268 -11.86 -0.51 30.20
N ASN A 269 -11.01 -0.19 31.18
CA ASN A 269 -11.45 0.49 32.40
C ASN A 269 -11.34 2.02 32.30
N GLY A 270 -10.85 2.54 31.18
CA GLY A 270 -10.65 3.96 30.91
C GLY A 270 -9.29 4.49 31.33
N PHE A 271 -8.38 3.66 31.84
CA PHE A 271 -7.00 3.98 32.19
C PHE A 271 -6.04 2.98 31.54
N LEU A 272 -4.96 3.47 30.95
CA LEU A 272 -3.88 2.59 30.52
C LEU A 272 -2.84 2.48 31.64
N TYR A 273 -2.72 1.33 32.28
CA TYR A 273 -1.62 1.09 33.22
C TYR A 273 -0.30 0.91 32.45
N ALA A 274 0.63 1.82 32.71
CA ALA A 274 1.97 1.77 32.15
C ALA A 274 2.97 2.48 33.08
N VAL A 275 4.14 1.89 33.25
CA VAL A 275 5.19 2.40 34.15
C VAL A 275 6.45 2.75 33.36
N GLY A 276 7.38 3.46 34.02
CA GLY A 276 8.65 3.84 33.41
C GLY A 276 9.42 2.65 32.83
N GLY A 277 9.74 2.71 31.54
CA GLY A 277 10.38 1.65 30.76
C GLY A 277 9.44 0.89 29.81
N ASP A 278 8.13 1.02 29.99
CA ASP A 278 7.15 0.37 29.12
C ASP A 278 7.12 1.01 27.73
N VAL A 279 6.72 0.22 26.72
CA VAL A 279 6.41 0.71 25.38
C VAL A 279 4.92 0.61 25.17
N ILE A 280 4.29 1.73 24.79
CA ILE A 280 2.89 1.78 24.39
C ILE A 280 2.77 1.91 22.87
N GLN A 281 1.74 1.29 22.32
CA GLN A 281 1.41 1.30 20.91
C GLN A 281 0.00 1.84 20.72
N VAL A 282 -0.21 2.74 19.77
CA VAL A 282 -1.54 3.06 19.26
C VAL A 282 -1.72 2.39 17.90
N ASP A 283 -2.86 1.75 17.71
CA ASP A 283 -3.23 1.06 16.48
C ASP A 283 -4.61 1.53 16.00
N ARG A 284 -4.67 1.88 14.72
CA ARG A 284 -5.90 2.04 13.97
C ARG A 284 -5.97 0.94 12.91
N SER A 285 -7.06 0.18 12.95
CA SER A 285 -7.43 -0.84 11.96
C SER A 285 -6.54 -2.08 11.93
N ALA A 286 -6.17 -2.60 13.11
CA ALA A 286 -5.48 -3.90 13.25
C ALA A 286 -4.14 -3.98 12.51
N GLY A 287 -3.35 -2.92 12.64
CA GLY A 287 -1.96 -2.84 12.20
C GLY A 287 -1.73 -2.04 10.93
N LEU A 288 -2.78 -1.42 10.38
CA LEU A 288 -2.68 -0.61 9.16
C LEU A 288 -2.12 0.79 9.42
N ALA A 289 -2.36 1.37 10.59
CA ALA A 289 -1.64 2.55 11.07
C ALA A 289 -1.25 2.35 12.53
N ILE A 290 0.06 2.42 12.79
CA ILE A 290 0.64 2.16 14.12
C ILE A 290 1.60 3.30 14.46
N ASP A 291 1.60 3.72 15.73
CA ASP A 291 2.68 4.49 16.32
C ASP A 291 3.06 3.93 17.69
N THR A 292 4.31 4.11 18.11
CA THR A 292 4.83 3.61 19.38
C THR A 292 5.60 4.69 20.12
N THR A 293 5.51 4.70 21.44
CA THR A 293 6.34 5.57 22.27
C THR A 293 6.67 4.88 23.61
N THR A 294 7.69 5.39 24.28
CA THR A 294 8.14 4.88 25.58
C THR A 294 7.58 5.70 26.71
N ILE A 295 7.18 5.02 27.79
CA ILE A 295 6.92 5.66 29.08
C ILE A 295 8.26 5.89 29.76
N SER A 296 8.58 7.14 30.03
CA SER A 296 9.66 7.52 30.93
C SER A 296 9.17 7.37 32.35
N SER A 297 10.03 6.89 33.25
CA SER A 297 9.76 7.07 34.68
C SER A 297 9.60 8.56 34.92
N GLY A 298 8.41 9.00 35.34
CA GLY A 298 8.26 10.35 35.88
C GLY A 298 9.38 10.53 36.88
N GLY A 299 10.20 11.57 36.71
CA GLY A 299 11.35 11.78 37.58
C GLY A 299 10.84 11.85 39.02
N GLY A 300 10.93 10.73 39.74
CA GLY A 300 10.59 10.73 41.14
C GLY A 300 11.54 11.69 41.86
N PRO A 301 11.19 12.14 43.07
CA PRO A 301 12.12 12.92 43.87
C PRO A 301 13.46 12.18 43.95
N THR A 302 14.52 12.82 43.46
CA THR A 302 15.86 12.23 43.51
C THR A 302 16.42 12.53 44.89
N VAL A 303 16.68 11.48 45.67
CA VAL A 303 17.32 11.62 46.98
C VAL A 303 18.83 11.46 46.79
N THR A 304 19.57 12.55 46.95
CA THR A 304 21.04 12.54 46.95
C THR A 304 21.54 12.71 48.37
N PHE A 305 22.37 11.77 48.83
CA PHE A 305 23.11 11.93 50.07
C PHE A 305 24.21 12.97 49.85
N THR A 306 24.26 14.00 50.68
CA THR A 306 25.23 15.09 50.54
C THR A 306 26.01 15.32 51.83
N ASP A 307 27.19 15.93 51.68
CA ASP A 307 27.96 16.43 52.82
C ASP A 307 27.43 17.80 53.31
N SER A 308 28.09 18.38 54.31
CA SER A 308 27.71 19.71 54.85
C SER A 308 27.83 20.87 53.87
N THR A 309 28.40 20.64 52.69
CA THR A 309 28.53 21.62 51.60
C THR A 309 27.57 21.34 50.43
N PHE A 310 26.66 20.37 50.58
CA PHE A 310 25.73 19.90 49.55
C PHE A 310 26.41 19.19 48.37
N ALA A 311 27.64 18.70 48.52
CA ALA A 311 28.28 17.85 47.52
C ALA A 311 27.88 16.37 47.72
N PRO A 312 27.71 15.57 46.65
CA PRO A 312 27.35 14.14 46.78
C PRO A 312 28.35 13.36 47.64
N ALA A 313 27.85 12.68 48.67
CA ALA A 313 28.64 11.90 49.62
C ALA A 313 28.31 10.40 49.52
N PHE A 314 29.33 9.58 49.29
CA PHE A 314 29.19 8.13 49.09
C PHE A 314 29.50 7.30 50.36
N SER A 315 29.93 7.92 51.44
CA SER A 315 30.20 7.25 52.73
C SER A 315 30.13 8.24 53.89
N TYR A 316 29.59 7.78 55.02
CA TYR A 316 29.63 8.50 56.30
C TYR A 316 30.42 7.66 57.31
N SER A 317 31.31 8.30 58.06
CA SER A 317 31.98 7.70 59.21
C SER A 317 31.27 8.13 60.49
N THR A 318 31.35 7.36 61.57
CA THR A 318 30.85 7.85 62.85
C THR A 318 31.93 8.73 63.51
N PRO A 319 31.63 9.95 63.98
CA PRO A 319 30.30 10.56 64.21
C PRO A 319 29.89 11.68 63.21
N ASP A 320 29.80 11.39 61.92
CA ASP A 320 29.36 12.38 60.91
C ASP A 320 27.85 12.63 60.97
N THR A 321 27.45 13.85 60.61
CA THR A 321 26.05 14.20 60.32
C THR A 321 25.84 14.14 58.81
N GLY A 322 24.97 13.24 58.34
CA GLY A 322 24.61 13.15 56.92
C GLY A 322 23.54 14.16 56.53
N TYR A 323 23.63 14.68 55.30
CA TYR A 323 22.64 15.57 54.71
C TYR A 323 21.92 14.86 53.57
N LEU A 324 20.66 15.21 53.38
CA LEU A 324 19.80 14.68 52.32
C LEU A 324 19.33 15.85 51.48
N GLU A 325 19.65 15.83 50.19
CA GLU A 325 19.03 16.70 49.21
C GLU A 325 17.94 15.91 48.50
N ILE A 326 16.71 16.41 48.58
CA ILE A 326 15.56 15.87 47.86
C ILE A 326 15.28 16.85 46.72
N ILE A 327 15.59 16.43 45.50
CA ILE A 327 15.22 17.18 44.30
C ILE A 327 13.88 16.62 43.83
N ASP A 328 12.79 17.32 44.14
CA ASP A 328 11.47 17.02 43.59
C ASP A 328 11.28 17.87 42.31
N PRO A 329 11.29 17.26 41.11
CA PRO A 329 11.10 18.01 39.88
C PRO A 329 9.66 18.56 39.71
N ALA A 330 8.73 18.19 40.59
CA ALA A 330 7.35 18.68 40.59
C ALA A 330 7.05 19.79 41.63
N ALA A 331 8.03 20.20 42.45
CA ALA A 331 7.86 21.17 43.55
C ALA A 331 8.27 22.61 43.22
#